data_AF-A0A243Q9B5-F1
#
_entry.id   AF-A0A243Q9B5-F1
#
_cell.length_a   1.000
_cell.length_b   1.000
_cell.length_c   1.000
_cell.angle_alpha   90.00
_cell.angle_beta   90.00
_cell.angle_gamma   90.00
#
_symmetry.space_group_name_H-M   'P 1'
#
loop_
_entity.id
_entity.type
_entity.pdbx_description
1 polymer ?
#
loop_
_entity_poly.entity_id
_entity_poly.type
_entity_poly.pdbx_seq_one_letter_code
_entity_poly.pdbx_strand_id
1 'polypeptide(L)'
;MAEKSFHVEVVSADQSLYSGEATFVIAQTTVGELGVLANHEPLLGQLVPGGFVVIVEENGNRRAAAVEGGFLSVTGEAVTVLAESADWADDVDVNAEKSALDEAEPDSPEYHRAHARLTAAQHLSR
;
A
#
# COMPACT_ATOMS: atom_id res chain seq x y z
N MET A 1 7.35 -18.98 -16.72
CA MET A 1 7.89 -19.42 -15.41
C MET A 1 6.75 -19.22 -14.44
N ALA A 2 6.34 -20.22 -13.66
CA ALA A 2 5.29 -19.99 -12.66
C ALA A 2 5.87 -19.01 -11.62
N GLU A 3 5.32 -17.81 -11.54
CA GLU A 3 5.63 -16.91 -10.43
C GLU A 3 5.17 -17.61 -9.15
N LYS A 4 6.08 -17.76 -8.19
CA LYS A 4 5.69 -18.27 -6.87
C LYS A 4 4.88 -17.19 -6.17
N SER A 5 3.75 -17.58 -5.60
CA SER A 5 2.90 -16.72 -4.78
C SER A 5 3.24 -16.82 -3.31
N PHE A 6 2.73 -15.86 -2.55
CA PHE A 6 2.75 -15.82 -1.10
C PHE A 6 1.48 -15.12 -0.60
N HIS A 7 1.09 -15.47 0.63
CA HIS A 7 -0.10 -14.91 1.25
C HIS A 7 0.13 -13.45 1.66
N VAL A 8 -0.85 -12.60 1.37
CA VAL A 8 -0.83 -11.18 1.70
C VAL A 8 -2.07 -10.80 2.47
N GLU A 9 -1.87 -10.09 3.58
CA GLU A 9 -2.94 -9.51 4.38
C GLU A 9 -2.75 -8.00 4.49
N VAL A 10 -3.86 -7.27 4.32
CA VAL A 10 -3.91 -5.84 4.62
C VAL A 10 -4.94 -5.64 5.72
N VAL A 11 -4.48 -5.14 6.86
CA VAL A 11 -5.28 -4.88 8.04
C VAL A 11 -5.12 -3.42 8.45
N SER A 12 -6.23 -2.79 8.80
CA SER A 12 -6.25 -1.50 9.48
C SER A 12 -6.55 -1.68 10.97
N ALA A 13 -6.48 -0.60 11.74
CA ALA A 13 -6.86 -0.61 13.15
C ALA A 13 -8.32 -1.08 13.37
N ASP A 14 -9.20 -0.83 12.40
CA ASP A 14 -10.63 -1.08 12.51
C ASP A 14 -11.07 -2.42 11.90
N GLN A 15 -10.41 -2.88 10.83
CA GLN A 15 -10.84 -4.08 10.10
C GLN A 15 -9.76 -4.70 9.20
N SER A 16 -9.98 -5.96 8.82
CA SER A 16 -9.23 -6.61 7.74
C SER A 16 -9.79 -6.17 6.38
N LEU A 17 -8.93 -5.60 5.53
CA LEU A 17 -9.31 -5.03 4.23
C LEU A 17 -9.02 -5.98 3.06
N TYR A 18 -8.03 -6.84 3.21
CA TYR A 18 -7.63 -7.81 2.19
C TYR A 18 -6.95 -9.03 2.80
N SER A 19 -7.18 -10.17 2.17
CA SER A 19 -6.52 -11.43 2.45
C SER A 19 -6.54 -12.27 1.17
N GLY A 20 -5.38 -12.61 0.64
CA GLY A 20 -5.28 -13.37 -0.62
C GLY A 20 -3.85 -13.67 -1.05
N GLU A 21 -3.70 -14.37 -2.16
CA GLU A 21 -2.40 -14.74 -2.72
C GLU A 21 -1.91 -13.68 -3.71
N ALA A 22 -0.63 -13.30 -3.58
CA ALA A 22 0.03 -12.33 -4.45
C ALA A 22 1.36 -12.87 -4.97
N THR A 23 1.78 -12.39 -6.13
CA THR A 23 3.12 -12.68 -6.68
C THR A 23 4.12 -11.56 -6.37
N PHE A 24 3.62 -10.35 -6.10
CA PHE A 24 4.45 -9.19 -5.83
C PHE A 24 3.73 -8.15 -4.97
N VAL A 25 4.45 -7.54 -4.04
CA VAL A 25 3.96 -6.41 -3.23
C VAL A 25 4.96 -5.25 -3.33
N ILE A 26 4.46 -4.02 -3.47
CA ILE A 26 5.25 -2.80 -3.33
C ILE A 26 4.70 -2.04 -2.14
N ALA A 27 5.55 -1.56 -1.25
CA ALA A 27 5.16 -0.72 -0.14
C ALA A 27 6.10 0.48 -0.01
N GLN A 28 5.52 1.65 0.24
CA GLN A 28 6.30 2.86 0.53
C GLN A 28 6.63 2.92 2.02
N THR A 29 7.92 2.85 2.33
CA THR A 29 8.44 2.87 3.69
C THR A 29 9.18 4.17 3.97
N THR A 30 9.52 4.42 5.24
CA THR A 30 10.29 5.60 5.65
C THR A 30 11.70 5.66 5.07
N VAL A 31 12.22 4.54 4.57
CA VAL A 31 13.55 4.45 3.91
C VAL A 31 13.47 4.45 2.38
N GLY A 32 12.26 4.47 1.81
CA GLY A 32 12.00 4.44 0.37
C GLY A 32 10.98 3.37 -0.03
N GLU A 33 10.90 3.08 -1.32
CA GLU A 33 10.03 2.05 -1.86
C GLU A 33 10.66 0.66 -1.73
N LEU A 34 9.87 -0.31 -1.26
CA LEU A 34 10.31 -1.68 -1.08
C LEU A 34 9.42 -2.63 -1.88
N GLY A 35 10.05 -3.48 -2.69
CA GLY A 35 9.40 -4.55 -3.45
C GLY A 35 9.64 -5.91 -2.81
N VAL A 36 8.57 -6.67 -2.59
CA VAL A 36 8.60 -8.00 -1.97
C VAL A 36 8.16 -9.04 -3.01
N LEU A 37 9.01 -10.04 -3.21
CA LEU A 37 8.74 -11.24 -4.01
C LEU A 37 8.62 -12.46 -3.10
N ALA A 38 8.18 -13.59 -3.65
CA ALA A 38 8.14 -14.84 -2.90
C ALA A 38 9.52 -15.24 -2.33
N ASN A 39 9.54 -15.72 -1.08
CA ASN A 39 10.75 -16.09 -0.33
C ASN A 39 11.71 -14.92 -0.03
N HIS A 40 11.18 -13.70 0.05
CA HIS A 40 11.96 -12.56 0.54
C HIS A 40 12.45 -12.82 1.99
N GLU A 41 13.61 -12.27 2.34
CA GLU A 41 14.14 -12.35 3.70
C GLU A 41 13.17 -11.69 4.70
N PRO A 42 12.94 -12.26 5.90
CA PRO A 42 12.08 -11.64 6.88
C PRO A 42 12.50 -10.20 7.20
N LEU A 43 11.53 -9.30 7.22
CA LEU A 43 11.76 -7.87 7.36
C LEU A 43 10.58 -7.23 8.09
N LEU A 44 10.87 -6.27 8.98
CA LEU A 44 9.88 -5.35 9.51
C LEU A 44 10.22 -3.94 9.05
N GLY A 45 9.34 -3.31 8.27
CA GLY A 45 9.46 -1.95 7.78
C GLY A 45 8.37 -1.04 8.36
N GLN A 46 8.69 0.24 8.51
CA GLN A 46 7.70 1.25 8.87
C GLN A 46 7.17 1.91 7.60
N LEU A 47 5.84 1.97 7.46
CA LEU A 47 5.18 2.65 6.36
C LEU A 47 5.24 4.16 6.59
N VAL A 48 5.43 4.91 5.50
CA VAL A 48 5.41 6.38 5.59
C VAL A 48 3.95 6.87 5.71
N PRO A 49 3.66 7.87 6.56
CA PRO A 49 2.39 8.59 6.51
C PRO A 49 2.17 9.16 5.11
N GLY A 50 0.95 9.08 4.60
CA GLY A 50 0.66 9.50 3.24
C GLY A 50 1.29 8.63 2.14
N GLY A 51 1.58 7.36 2.45
CA GLY A 51 2.20 6.40 1.53
C GLY A 51 1.21 5.53 0.77
N PHE A 52 1.73 4.54 0.05
CA PHE A 52 0.90 3.58 -0.68
C PHE A 52 1.44 2.15 -0.56
N VAL A 53 0.55 1.19 -0.84
CA VAL A 53 0.86 -0.22 -1.03
C VAL A 53 0.21 -0.72 -2.32
N VAL A 54 0.93 -1.52 -3.10
CA VAL A 54 0.43 -2.18 -4.31
C VAL A 54 0.57 -3.68 -4.14
N ILE A 55 -0.47 -4.40 -4.50
CA ILE A 55 -0.53 -5.87 -4.50
C ILE A 55 -0.79 -6.32 -5.92
N VAL A 56 0.05 -7.24 -6.41
CA VAL A 56 -0.15 -7.93 -7.68
C VAL A 56 -0.60 -9.35 -7.37
N GLU A 57 -1.85 -9.65 -7.67
CA GLU A 57 -2.48 -10.95 -7.43
C GLU A 57 -1.98 -12.01 -8.43
N GLU A 58 -2.17 -13.29 -8.12
CA GLU A 58 -1.80 -14.40 -9.02
C GLU A 58 -2.47 -14.35 -10.40
N ASN A 59 -3.67 -13.76 -10.47
CA ASN A 59 -4.42 -13.58 -11.71
C ASN A 59 -3.89 -12.41 -12.56
N GLY A 60 -2.87 -11.68 -12.08
CA GLY A 60 -2.29 -10.49 -12.71
C GLY A 60 -3.02 -9.18 -12.40
N ASN A 61 -4.10 -9.21 -11.62
CA ASN A 61 -4.79 -8.02 -11.16
C ASN A 61 -3.90 -7.23 -10.22
N ARG A 62 -3.92 -5.91 -10.38
CA ARG A 62 -3.23 -4.98 -9.49
C ARG A 62 -4.27 -4.31 -8.60
N ARG A 63 -3.99 -4.25 -7.30
CA ARG A 63 -4.75 -3.46 -6.33
C ARG A 63 -3.81 -2.50 -5.66
N ALA A 64 -4.20 -1.24 -5.50
CA ALA A 64 -3.42 -0.25 -4.80
C ALA A 64 -4.24 0.33 -3.65
N ALA A 65 -3.58 0.52 -2.51
CA ALA A 65 -4.17 1.14 -1.33
C ALA A 65 -3.32 2.34 -0.90
N ALA A 66 -3.99 3.45 -0.62
CA ALA A 66 -3.45 4.56 0.13
C ALA A 66 -3.33 4.14 1.60
N VAL A 67 -2.21 4.42 2.25
CA VAL A 67 -1.99 4.05 3.66
C VAL A 67 -1.53 5.25 4.48
N GLU A 68 -2.07 5.36 5.68
CA GLU A 68 -1.63 6.36 6.67
C GLU A 68 -0.71 5.68 7.69
N GLY A 69 0.57 5.56 7.33
CA GLY A 69 1.57 4.97 8.21
C GLY A 69 1.31 3.51 8.57
N GLY A 70 1.90 3.08 9.69
CA GLY A 70 1.87 1.69 10.16
C GLY A 70 3.13 0.89 9.82
N PHE A 71 2.97 -0.41 9.59
CA PHE A 71 4.08 -1.37 9.45
C PHE A 71 3.86 -2.37 8.31
N LEU A 72 4.96 -2.74 7.66
CA LEU A 72 5.06 -3.87 6.75
C LEU A 72 5.83 -4.99 7.45
N SER A 73 5.19 -6.13 7.67
CA SER A 73 5.83 -7.33 8.20
C SER A 73 5.94 -8.37 7.09
N VAL A 74 7.18 -8.67 6.68
CA VAL A 74 7.50 -9.73 5.74
C VAL A 74 8.04 -10.91 6.52
N THR A 75 7.44 -12.07 6.32
CA THR A 75 7.93 -13.35 6.82
C THR A 75 8.31 -14.23 5.63
N GLY A 76 8.91 -15.41 5.90
CA GLY A 76 9.26 -16.34 4.82
C GLY A 76 8.05 -16.87 4.03
N GLU A 77 6.84 -16.78 4.59
CA GLU A 77 5.62 -17.40 4.04
C GLU A 77 4.52 -16.38 3.69
N ALA A 78 4.50 -15.23 4.37
CA ALA A 78 3.43 -14.24 4.23
C ALA A 78 3.92 -12.79 4.41
N VAL A 79 3.18 -11.86 3.83
CA VAL A 79 3.35 -10.41 4.01
C VAL A 79 2.10 -9.84 4.66
N THR A 80 2.29 -9.11 5.76
CA THR A 80 1.20 -8.42 6.48
C THR A 80 1.45 -6.93 6.46
N VAL A 81 0.47 -6.17 5.99
CA VAL A 81 0.44 -4.72 6.00
C VAL A 81 -0.49 -4.29 7.13
N LEU A 82 0.08 -3.68 8.17
CA LEU A 82 -0.62 -3.18 9.33
C LEU A 82 -0.67 -1.66 9.24
N ALA A 83 -1.72 -1.10 8.64
CA ALA A 83 -1.87 0.35 8.50
C ALA A 83 -2.72 0.94 9.62
N GLU A 84 -2.57 2.23 9.93
CA GLU A 84 -3.53 2.90 10.83
C GLU A 84 -4.87 3.05 10.10
N SER A 85 -4.83 3.62 8.89
CA SER A 85 -5.94 3.61 7.93
C SER A 85 -5.46 3.21 6.54
N ALA A 86 -6.31 2.55 5.78
CA ALA A 86 -6.03 2.23 4.37
C ALA A 86 -7.30 2.30 3.51
N ASP A 87 -7.18 2.96 2.36
CA ASP A 87 -8.25 3.19 1.39
C ASP A 87 -7.84 2.65 0.02
N TRP A 88 -8.72 1.90 -0.66
CA TRP A 88 -8.44 1.41 -2.01
C TRP A 88 -8.45 2.54 -3.03
N ALA A 89 -7.50 2.48 -3.97
CA ALA A 89 -7.33 3.48 -5.01
C ALA A 89 -8.41 3.42 -6.11
N ASP A 90 -9.19 2.32 -6.15
CA ASP A 90 -10.22 2.08 -7.16
C ASP A 90 -11.32 3.18 -7.17
N ASP A 91 -11.58 3.79 -6.00
CA ASP A 91 -12.65 4.77 -5.79
C ASP A 91 -12.12 6.22 -5.66
N VAL A 92 -10.85 6.47 -6.00
CA VAL A 92 -10.22 7.78 -5.81
C VAL A 92 -10.51 8.74 -6.98
N ASP A 93 -11.11 9.90 -6.68
CA ASP A 93 -11.20 11.02 -7.62
C ASP A 93 -9.89 11.81 -7.63
N VAL A 94 -9.06 11.53 -8.65
CA VAL A 94 -7.74 12.15 -8.82
C VAL A 94 -7.80 13.68 -8.89
N ASN A 95 -8.87 14.28 -9.43
CA ASN A 95 -8.95 15.74 -9.51
C ASN A 95 -9.30 16.33 -8.14
N ALA A 96 -10.25 15.71 -7.43
CA ALA A 96 -10.64 16.16 -6.10
C ALA A 96 -9.48 16.04 -5.10
N GLU A 97 -8.76 14.92 -5.11
CA GLU A 97 -7.62 14.73 -4.21
C GLU A 97 -6.45 15.67 -4.55
N LYS A 98 -6.27 16.03 -5.83
CA LYS A 98 -5.26 17.02 -6.21
C LYS A 98 -5.57 18.41 -5.65
N SER A 99 -6.83 18.85 -5.76
CA SER A 99 -7.27 20.10 -5.15
C SER A 99 -7.13 20.06 -3.63
N ALA A 100 -7.49 18.95 -2.98
CA ALA A 100 -7.32 18.78 -1.54
C ALA A 100 -5.85 18.85 -1.11
N LEU A 101 -4.94 18.26 -1.89
CA LEU A 101 -3.50 18.31 -1.63
C LEU A 101 -2.94 19.73 -1.74
N ASP A 102 -3.37 20.48 -2.77
CA ASP A 102 -2.92 21.86 -3.02
C ASP A 102 -3.43 22.84 -1.93
N GLU A 103 -4.59 22.57 -1.34
CA GLU A 103 -5.19 23.37 -0.27
C GLU A 103 -4.68 23.01 1.13
N ALA A 104 -4.18 21.79 1.32
CA ALA A 104 -3.71 21.31 2.61
C ALA A 104 -2.38 21.95 3.03
N GLU A 105 -2.22 22.18 4.34
CA GLU A 105 -0.94 22.63 4.88
C GLU A 105 0.12 21.51 4.72
N PRO A 106 1.35 21.83 4.30
CA PRO A 106 2.41 20.83 4.19
C PRO A 106 2.60 20.05 5.49
N ASP A 107 2.73 18.72 5.36
CA ASP A 107 2.93 17.80 6.49
C ASP A 107 1.74 17.68 7.47
N SER A 108 0.57 18.19 7.09
CA SER A 108 -0.69 17.94 7.81
C SER A 108 -1.26 16.55 7.54
N PRO A 109 -2.10 15.99 8.44
CA PRO A 109 -2.82 14.74 8.17
C PRO A 109 -3.73 14.80 6.93
N GLU A 110 -4.25 15.98 6.60
CA GLU A 110 -5.01 16.22 5.37
C GLU A 110 -4.10 16.07 4.14
N TYR A 111 -2.90 16.64 4.20
CA TYR A 111 -1.90 16.54 3.14
C TYR A 111 -1.46 15.09 2.92
N HIS A 112 -1.12 14.37 4.00
CA HIS A 112 -0.70 12.96 3.92
C HIS A 112 -1.78 12.09 3.26
N ARG A 113 -3.04 12.20 3.70
CA ARG A 113 -4.15 11.43 3.11
C ARG A 113 -4.37 11.71 1.64
N ALA A 114 -4.40 12.99 1.23
CA ALA A 114 -4.58 13.36 -0.17
C ALA A 114 -3.41 12.86 -1.03
N HIS A 115 -2.18 12.97 -0.51
CA HIS A 115 -0.98 12.49 -1.18
C HIS A 115 -0.99 10.96 -1.38
N ALA A 116 -1.34 10.20 -0.33
CA ALA A 116 -1.46 8.74 -0.39
C ALA A 116 -2.44 8.28 -1.47
N ARG A 117 -3.62 8.90 -1.52
CA ARG A 117 -4.68 8.54 -2.48
C ARG A 117 -4.25 8.83 -3.92
N LEU A 118 -3.63 9.98 -4.16
CA LEU A 118 -3.12 10.33 -5.49
C LEU A 118 -2.03 9.37 -5.95
N THR A 119 -1.05 9.09 -5.10
CA THR A 119 0.07 8.20 -5.44
C THR A 119 -0.41 6.76 -5.65
N ALA A 120 -1.30 6.25 -4.79
CA ALA A 120 -1.89 4.92 -4.95
C ALA A 120 -2.66 4.80 -6.29
N ALA A 121 -3.46 5.80 -6.66
CA ALA A 121 -4.18 5.82 -7.94
C ALA A 121 -3.22 5.83 -9.15
N GLN A 122 -2.11 6.56 -9.07
CA GLN A 122 -1.08 6.55 -10.11
C GLN A 122 -0.46 5.16 -10.27
N HIS A 123 -0.15 4.48 -9.17
CA HIS A 123 0.45 3.14 -9.20
C HIS A 123 -0.51 2.05 -9.69
N LEU A 124 -1.83 2.21 -9.49
CA LEU A 124 -2.85 1.33 -10.03
C LEU A 124 -2.92 1.40 -11.57
N SER A 125 -2.72 2.60 -12.13
CA SER A 125 -2.82 2.85 -13.59
C SER A 125 -1.59 2.43 -14.42
N ARG A 126 -0.54 1.92 -13.76
CA ARG A 126 0.75 1.56 -14.36
C ARG A 126 0.88 0.05 -14.57
#